data_AF-A0A0H3DP17-F1
#
_entry.id   AF-A0A0H3DP17-F1
#
_cell.length_a   1.000
_cell.length_b   1.000
_cell.length_c   1.000
_cell.angle_alpha   90.00
_cell.angle_beta   90.00
_cell.angle_gamma   90.00
#
_symmetry.space_group_name_H-M   'P 1'
#
loop_
_entity.id
_entity.type
_entity.pdbx_description
1 polymer ?
#
loop_
_entity_poly.entity_id
_entity_poly.type
_entity_poly.pdbx_seq_one_letter_code
_entity_poly.pdbx_strand_id
1 'polypeptide(L)' 'MRKWIRLYKQELQGIEPTGNAITPEQREIQQLKAQIKRLEMEKEILKQAAVLMSEIPGKLSR' A
#
# COMPACT_ATOMS: atom_id res chain seq x y z
N MET A 1 -7.77 -19.49 -17.88
CA MET A 1 -6.55 -18.66 -18.05
C MET A 1 -6.71 -17.41 -18.94
N ARG A 2 -7.35 -17.46 -20.13
CA ARG A 2 -7.32 -16.35 -21.12
C ARG A 2 -8.24 -15.13 -20.87
N LYS A 3 -9.14 -15.19 -19.87
CA LYS A 3 -10.14 -14.14 -19.61
C LYS A 3 -9.49 -12.81 -19.20
N TRP A 4 -8.42 -12.88 -18.43
CA TRP A 4 -7.68 -11.73 -17.93
C TRP A 4 -6.88 -11.00 -19.00
N ILE A 5 -6.21 -11.73 -19.88
CA ILE A 5 -5.50 -11.16 -21.03
C ILE A 5 -6.48 -10.40 -21.94
N ARG A 6 -7.72 -10.89 -22.07
CA ARG A 6 -8.76 -10.20 -22.84
C ARG A 6 -9.23 -8.91 -22.16
N LEU A 7 -9.43 -8.93 -20.85
CA LEU A 7 -9.84 -7.75 -20.07
C LEU A 7 -8.73 -6.67 -20.09
N TYR A 8 -7.47 -7.06 -19.90
CA TYR A 8 -6.31 -6.17 -19.98
C TYR A 8 -6.19 -5.49 -21.36
N LYS A 9 -6.42 -6.24 -22.44
CA LYS A 9 -6.42 -5.66 -23.80
C LYS A 9 -7.59 -4.68 -24.03
N GLN A 10 -8.73 -4.89 -23.38
CA GLN A 10 -9.87 -3.98 -23.46
C GLN A 10 -9.61 -2.68 -22.69
N GLU A 11 -9.02 -2.78 -21.50
CA GLU A 11 -8.58 -1.61 -20.72
C GLU A 11 -7.51 -0.79 -21.47
N LEU A 12 -6.53 -1.45 -22.10
CA LEU A 12 -5.51 -0.77 -22.92
C LEU A 12 -6.10 -0.02 -24.13
N GLN A 13 -7.26 -0.47 -24.60
CA GLN A 13 -8.01 0.18 -25.68
C GLN A 13 -8.96 1.27 -25.18
N GLY A 14 -8.95 1.59 -23.89
CA GLY A 14 -9.83 2.58 -23.28
C GLY A 14 -11.29 2.15 -23.20
N ILE A 15 -11.57 0.85 -23.36
CA ILE A 15 -12.91 0.30 -23.23
C ILE A 15 -13.13 0.03 -21.74
N GLU A 16 -13.84 0.94 -21.07
CA GLU A 16 -14.23 0.72 -19.68
C GLU A 16 -15.08 -0.55 -19.58
N PRO A 17 -14.67 -1.53 -18.74
CA PRO A 17 -15.43 -2.75 -18.56
C PRO A 17 -16.80 -2.39 -17.97
N THR A 18 -17.85 -2.53 -18.78
CA THR A 18 -19.23 -2.20 -18.40
C THR A 18 -19.74 -3.26 -17.43
N GLY A 19 -19.42 -3.10 -16.14
CA GLY A 19 -19.90 -3.95 -15.06
C GLY A 19 -19.11 -3.72 -13.77
N ASN A 20 -19.80 -3.87 -12.63
CA ASN A 20 -19.26 -3.78 -11.26
C ASN A 20 -18.19 -4.84 -10.91
N ALA A 21 -17.37 -5.26 -11.86
CA ALA A 21 -16.22 -6.08 -11.59
C ALA A 21 -15.04 -5.15 -11.35
N ILE A 22 -14.75 -4.86 -10.07
CA ILE A 22 -13.36 -4.69 -9.65
C ILE A 22 -12.61 -5.84 -10.33
N THR A 23 -11.81 -5.53 -11.37
CA THR A 23 -10.96 -6.55 -11.97
C THR A 23 -10.10 -7.08 -10.84
N PRO A 24 -9.79 -8.38 -10.77
CA PRO A 24 -9.11 -8.87 -9.59
C PRO A 24 -7.71 -8.25 -9.42
N GLU A 25 -7.17 -7.60 -10.46
CA GLU A 25 -5.95 -6.78 -10.43
C GLU A 25 -6.23 -5.42 -9.80
N GLN A 26 -7.36 -4.77 -10.08
CA GLN A 26 -7.76 -3.60 -9.29
C GLN A 26 -7.89 -3.94 -7.81
N ARG A 27 -8.39 -5.14 -7.48
CA ARG A 27 -8.47 -5.62 -6.10
C ARG A 27 -7.10 -5.80 -5.49
N GLU A 28 -6.20 -6.44 -6.22
CA GLU A 28 -4.82 -6.67 -5.80
C GLU A 28 -4.07 -5.33 -5.63
N ILE A 29 -4.23 -4.39 -6.57
CA ILE A 29 -3.69 -3.02 -6.48
C ILE A 29 -4.24 -2.30 -5.24
N GLN A 30 -5.54 -2.41 -4.94
CA GLN A 30 -6.11 -1.81 -3.74
C GLN A 30 -5.56 -2.44 -2.45
N GLN A 31 -5.40 -3.76 -2.43
CA GLN A 31 -4.79 -4.48 -1.30
C GLN A 31 -3.33 -4.08 -1.09
N LEU A 32 -2.55 -4.02 -2.17
CA LEU A 32 -1.15 -3.59 -2.14
C LEU A 32 -1.02 -2.14 -1.69
N LYS A 33 -1.88 -1.23 -2.19
CA LYS A 33 -1.91 0.17 -1.72
C LYS A 33 -2.23 0.27 -0.22
N ALA A 34 -3.16 -0.52 0.27
CA ALA A 34 -3.50 -0.55 1.70
C ALA A 34 -2.34 -1.08 2.55
N GLN A 35 -1.64 -2.11 2.10
CA GLN A 35 -0.46 -2.65 2.77
C GLN A 35 0.68 -1.63 2.81
N ILE A 36 0.98 -0.97 1.68
CA ILE A 36 2.01 0.08 1.61
C ILE A 36 1.69 1.20 2.59
N LYS A 37 0.45 1.71 2.60
CA LYS A 37 0.03 2.76 3.52
C LYS A 37 0.22 2.37 4.99
N ARG A 38 -0.11 1.11 5.34
CA ARG A 38 0.09 0.58 6.70
C ARG A 38 1.59 0.55 7.06
N LEU A 39 2.43 0.03 6.18
CA LEU A 39 3.87 -0.07 6.39
C LEU A 39 4.54 1.30 6.50
N GLU A 40 4.12 2.27 5.68
CA GLU A 40 4.61 3.66 5.75
C GLU A 40 4.28 4.30 7.10
N MET A 41 3.06 4.09 7.61
CA MET A 41 2.64 4.58 8.92
C MET A 41 3.45 3.93 10.05
N GLU A 42 3.65 2.61 10.01
CA GLU A 42 4.49 1.90 11.00
C GLU A 42 5.94 2.41 10.99
N LYS A 43 6.51 2.59 9.79
CA LYS A 43 7.86 3.14 9.63
C LYS A 43 7.97 4.55 10.23
N GLU A 44 6.95 5.38 10.06
CA GLU A 44 6.96 6.74 10.60
C GLU A 44 6.87 6.74 12.13
N ILE A 45 6.02 5.89 12.71
CA ILE A 45 5.97 5.69 14.17
C ILE A 45 7.32 5.22 14.71
N LEU A 46 7.97 4.26 14.05
CA LEU A 46 9.28 3.76 14.46
C LEU A 46 10.36 4.83 14.39
N LYS A 47 10.35 5.68 13.36
CA LYS A 47 11.28 6.82 13.27
C LYS A 47 11.05 7.81 14.41
N GLN A 48 9.79 8.17 14.69
CA GLN A 48 9.46 9.07 15.79
C GLN A 48 9.90 8.50 17.14
N ALA A 49 9.66 7.21 17.37
CA ALA A 49 10.12 6.53 18.58
C ALA A 49 11.66 6.50 18.69
N ALA A 50 12.36 6.24 17.59
CA ALA A 50 13.82 6.25 17.56
C ALA A 50 14.40 7.64 17.87
N VAL A 51 13.80 8.70 17.29
CA VAL A 51 14.15 10.09 17.58
C VAL A 51 13.95 10.38 19.07
N LEU A 52 12.77 10.08 19.62
CA LEU A 52 12.47 10.27 21.04
C LEU A 52 13.44 9.51 21.95
N MET A 53 13.77 8.25 21.64
CA MET A 53 14.74 7.47 22.41
C MET A 53 16.15 8.04 22.33
N SER A 54 16.54 8.61 21.19
CA SER A 54 17.84 9.27 21.03
C SER A 54 17.92 10.65 21.70
N GLU A 55 16.77 11.30 21.89
CA GLU A 55 16.64 12.63 22.50
C GLU A 55 16.57 12.58 24.04
N ILE A 56 16.35 11.41 24.67
CA ILE A 56 16.42 11.27 26.13
C ILE A 56 17.89 11.38 26.55
N PRO A 57 18.35 12.51 27.12
CA PRO A 57 19.69 12.59 27.69
C PRO A 57 19.68 11.77 28.97
N GLY A 58 20.74 10.99 29.20
CA GLY A 58 20.87 10.05 30.32
C GLY A 58 20.61 10.65 31.70
N LYS A 59 19.33 10.74 32.09
CA LYS A 59 18.88 11.02 33.46
C LYS A 59 18.68 9.71 34.22
N LEU A 60 19.70 8.86 34.20
CA LEU A 60 19.81 7.68 35.07
C LEU A 60 21.24 7.47 35.59
N SER A 61 22.01 8.54 35.74
CA SER A 61 23.18 8.54 36.62
C SER A 61 22.89 9.47 37.78
N ARG A 62 22.43 8.88 38.89
CA ARG A 62 22.37 9.49 40.22
C ARG A 62 23.60 9.08 41.00
#